data_AF-A0A2D3VSH4-F1
#
_entry.id   AF-A0A2D3VSH4-F1
#
_cell.length_a   1.000
_cell.length_b   1.000
_cell.length_c   1.000
_cell.angle_alpha   90.00
_cell.angle_beta   90.00
_cell.angle_gamma   90.00
#
_symmetry.space_group_name_H-M   'P 1'
#
loop_
_entity.id
_entity.type
_entity.pdbx_description
1 polymer ?
#
loop_
_entity_poly.entity_id
_entity_poly.type
_entity_poly.pdbx_seq_one_letter_code
_entity_poly.pdbx_strand_id
1 'polypeptide(L)'
;MKDKLLHYVKETLLFLLVMTLLANILSLYKSTDLNKKPLFLHELSLLDQKEYKLPSEKPLLLHFWATWCPTCKLEADNIQRISEHYEVLTIAVKSGSDEVIKQYLQERGFDFNVLNDTEGKISQEFNITAFPTTFIYDKNKNLLFSEVGYTSSFGLYLRMWWASF
;
A
#
# COMPACT_ATOMS: atom_id res chain seq x y z
N MET A 1 -22.69 -18.72 38.10
CA MET A 1 -21.79 -17.61 37.68
C MET A 1 -20.82 -18.05 36.59
N LYS A 2 -20.19 -19.23 36.71
CA LYS A 2 -19.31 -19.82 35.68
C LYS A 2 -20.00 -20.12 34.35
N ASP A 3 -21.25 -20.60 34.35
CA ASP A 3 -21.96 -20.95 33.11
C ASP A 3 -22.35 -19.75 32.26
N LYS A 4 -22.76 -18.65 32.91
CA LYS A 4 -23.00 -17.37 32.23
C LYS A 4 -21.70 -16.82 31.64
N LEU A 5 -20.59 -16.92 32.36
CA LEU A 5 -19.27 -16.51 31.87
C LEU A 5 -18.84 -17.34 30.65
N LEU A 6 -18.98 -18.67 30.71
CA LEU A 6 -18.65 -19.55 29.58
C LEU A 6 -19.49 -19.24 28.34
N HIS A 7 -20.78 -18.93 28.54
CA HIS A 7 -21.68 -18.54 27.46
C HIS A 7 -21.24 -17.23 26.80
N TYR A 8 -20.98 -16.17 27.57
CA TYR A 8 -20.51 -14.89 27.01
C TYR A 8 -19.16 -15.00 26.31
N VAL A 9 -18.23 -15.80 26.84
CA VAL A 9 -16.93 -16.05 26.19
C VAL A 9 -17.16 -16.74 24.84
N LYS A 10 -18.02 -17.76 24.77
CA LYS A 10 -18.34 -18.45 23.52
C LYS A 10 -18.98 -17.52 22.49
N GLU A 11 -19.96 -16.72 22.89
CA GLU A 11 -20.63 -15.75 22.00
C GLU A 11 -19.64 -14.67 21.51
N THR A 12 -18.76 -14.19 22.40
CA THR A 12 -17.72 -13.21 22.03
C THR A 12 -16.72 -13.80 21.05
N LEU A 13 -16.25 -15.03 21.29
CA LEU A 13 -15.34 -15.73 20.38
C LEU A 13 -16.01 -15.99 19.02
N LEU A 14 -17.29 -16.40 19.02
CA LEU A 14 -18.06 -16.60 17.79
C LEU A 14 -18.21 -15.30 17.01
N PHE A 15 -18.57 -14.20 17.70
CA PHE A 15 -18.67 -12.88 17.09
C PHE A 15 -17.35 -12.42 16.48
N LEU A 16 -16.23 -12.53 17.22
CA LEU A 16 -14.90 -12.17 16.72
C LEU A 16 -14.50 -13.01 15.51
N LEU A 17 -14.80 -14.31 15.51
CA LEU A 17 -14.56 -15.19 14.38
C LEU A 17 -15.37 -14.75 13.15
N VAL A 18 -16.67 -14.50 13.30
CA VAL A 18 -17.55 -14.04 12.20
C VAL A 18 -17.08 -12.69 11.67
N MET A 19 -16.78 -11.73 12.54
CA MET A 19 -16.27 -10.42 12.14
C MET A 19 -14.95 -10.52 11.37
N THR A 20 -14.06 -11.41 11.79
CA THR A 20 -12.79 -11.67 11.10
C THR A 20 -13.05 -12.26 9.71
N LEU A 21 -13.93 -13.26 9.60
CA LEU A 21 -14.29 -13.85 8.30
C LEU A 21 -14.92 -12.80 7.37
N LEU A 22 -15.85 -11.98 7.86
CA LEU A 22 -16.47 -10.90 7.10
C LEU A 22 -15.45 -9.86 6.63
N ALA A 23 -14.51 -9.45 7.48
CA ALA A 23 -13.46 -8.52 7.12
C ALA A 23 -12.55 -9.08 6.00
N ASN A 24 -12.21 -10.37 6.07
CA ASN A 24 -11.43 -11.04 5.03
C ASN A 24 -12.21 -11.15 3.71
N ILE A 25 -13.50 -11.48 3.75
CA ILE A 25 -14.36 -11.53 2.54
C ILE A 25 -14.47 -10.13 1.90
N LEU A 26 -14.67 -9.08 2.69
CA LEU A 26 -14.73 -7.70 2.20
C LEU A 26 -13.38 -7.26 1.61
N SER A 27 -12.27 -7.66 2.23
CA SER A 27 -10.92 -7.40 1.70
C SER A 27 -10.72 -8.10 0.35
N LEU A 28 -11.12 -9.36 0.23
CA LEU A 28 -11.07 -10.11 -1.03
C LEU A 28 -11.90 -9.42 -2.12
N TYR A 29 -13.13 -9.00 -1.82
CA TYR A 29 -14.00 -8.31 -2.77
C TYR A 29 -13.40 -6.98 -3.27
N LYS A 30 -12.81 -6.17 -2.37
CA LYS A 30 -12.12 -4.94 -2.78
C LYS A 30 -10.89 -5.23 -3.64
N SER A 31 -10.17 -6.31 -3.34
CA SER A 31 -8.97 -6.70 -4.10
C SER A 31 -9.28 -7.21 -5.51
N THR A 32 -10.47 -7.77 -5.75
CA THR A 32 -10.82 -8.37 -7.04
C THR A 32 -11.02 -7.35 -8.16
N ASP A 33 -11.32 -6.10 -7.82
CA ASP A 33 -11.53 -5.03 -8.81
C ASP A 33 -10.21 -4.35 -9.25
N LEU A 34 -9.12 -4.57 -8.50
CA LEU A 34 -7.80 -4.06 -8.84
C LEU A 34 -7.25 -4.78 -10.06
N ASN A 35 -6.63 -4.03 -10.97
CA ASN A 35 -5.95 -4.63 -12.11
C ASN A 35 -4.60 -5.19 -11.66
N LYS A 36 -4.53 -6.52 -11.49
CA LYS A 36 -3.38 -7.28 -10.98
C LYS A 36 -2.35 -7.65 -12.07
N LYS A 37 -2.42 -7.02 -13.24
CA LYS A 37 -1.50 -7.29 -14.34
C LYS A 37 -0.04 -7.06 -13.91
N PRO A 38 0.91 -7.81 -14.50
CA PRO A 38 2.33 -7.65 -14.19
C PRO A 38 2.76 -6.20 -14.43
N LEU A 39 3.65 -5.72 -13.56
CA LEU A 39 4.09 -4.33 -13.50
C LEU A 39 4.74 -3.91 -14.83
N PHE A 40 4.02 -3.16 -15.67
CA PHE A 40 4.50 -2.69 -16.98
C PHE A 40 5.31 -1.38 -16.91
N LEU A 41 5.77 -0.99 -15.72
CA LEU A 41 6.52 0.25 -15.51
C LEU A 41 7.94 0.13 -16.06
N HIS A 42 8.09 0.29 -17.37
CA HIS A 42 9.39 0.46 -18.01
C HIS A 42 9.69 1.95 -18.08
N GLU A 43 10.83 2.35 -17.49
CA GLU A 43 11.41 3.70 -17.58
C GLU A 43 10.48 4.83 -17.11
N LEU A 44 10.32 4.92 -15.80
CA LEU A 44 9.59 6.01 -15.17
C LEU A 44 10.54 7.10 -14.67
N SER A 45 10.16 8.36 -14.88
CA SER A 45 10.85 9.50 -14.28
C SER A 45 10.26 9.80 -12.90
N LEU A 46 11.10 9.78 -11.88
CA LEU A 46 10.74 10.21 -10.53
C LEU A 46 10.67 11.74 -10.44
N LEU A 47 10.13 12.23 -9.34
CA LEU A 47 10.08 13.68 -9.03
C LEU A 47 11.44 14.37 -9.12
N ASP A 48 12.52 13.69 -8.73
CA ASP A 48 13.90 14.22 -8.77
C ASP A 48 14.53 14.15 -10.18
N GLN A 49 13.74 13.83 -11.21
CA GLN A 49 14.17 13.60 -12.59
C GLN A 49 15.16 12.44 -12.74
N LYS A 50 15.28 11.60 -11.70
CA LYS A 50 16.04 10.36 -11.77
C LYS A 50 15.21 9.31 -12.49
N GLU A 51 15.87 8.61 -13.40
CA GLU A 51 15.30 7.43 -14.03
C GLU A 51 15.15 6.32 -12.97
N TYR A 52 13.94 5.88 -12.71
CA TYR A 52 13.69 4.74 -11.84
C TYR A 52 13.76 3.45 -12.66
N LYS A 53 14.79 2.66 -12.40
CA LYS A 53 14.92 1.30 -12.90
C LYS A 53 14.45 0.35 -11.84
N LEU A 54 13.40 -0.39 -12.18
CA LEU A 54 12.86 -1.40 -11.29
C LEU A 54 13.96 -2.42 -10.93
N PRO A 55 14.31 -2.58 -9.65
CA PRO A 55 15.37 -3.52 -9.29
C PRO A 55 14.99 -4.96 -9.63
N SER A 56 15.90 -5.64 -10.34
CA SER A 56 15.82 -7.08 -10.59
C SER A 56 15.96 -7.84 -9.27
N GLU A 57 15.22 -8.93 -9.13
CA GLU A 57 15.35 -9.90 -8.02
C GLU A 57 15.09 -9.35 -6.60
N LYS A 58 14.47 -8.18 -6.46
CA LYS A 58 13.99 -7.65 -5.18
C LYS A 58 12.47 -7.60 -5.13
N PRO A 59 11.84 -7.92 -3.97
CA PRO A 59 10.43 -7.62 -3.77
C PRO A 59 10.19 -6.12 -3.86
N LEU A 60 8.99 -5.72 -4.26
CA LEU A 60 8.60 -4.32 -4.42
C LEU A 60 7.31 -4.05 -3.66
N LEU A 61 7.30 -2.97 -2.88
CA LEU A 61 6.08 -2.33 -2.41
C LEU A 61 5.72 -1.18 -3.35
N LEU A 62 4.55 -1.23 -3.96
CA LEU A 62 3.99 -0.15 -4.78
C LEU A 62 2.83 0.52 -4.03
N HIS A 63 2.96 1.81 -3.71
CA HIS A 63 2.00 2.52 -2.86
C HIS A 63 1.35 3.71 -3.58
N PHE A 64 0.03 3.66 -3.76
CA PHE A 64 -0.77 4.73 -4.33
C PHE A 64 -1.33 5.61 -3.21
N TRP A 65 -1.05 6.91 -3.30
CA TRP A 65 -1.44 7.89 -2.29
C TRP A 65 -1.76 9.26 -2.92
N ALA A 66 -2.24 10.20 -2.11
CA ALA A 66 -2.42 11.58 -2.54
C ALA A 66 -2.20 12.59 -1.39
N THR A 67 -1.75 13.81 -1.71
CA THR A 67 -1.50 14.87 -0.73
C THR A 67 -2.77 15.34 -0.01
N TRP A 68 -3.93 15.21 -0.65
CA TRP A 68 -5.24 15.55 -0.10
C TRP A 68 -5.89 14.41 0.70
N CYS A 69 -5.32 13.19 0.68
CA CYS A 69 -5.87 12.01 1.33
C CYS A 69 -5.51 11.97 2.83
N PRO A 70 -6.47 12.08 3.76
CA PRO A 70 -6.17 12.12 5.20
C PRO A 70 -5.59 10.80 5.72
N THR A 71 -6.13 9.66 5.28
CA THR A 71 -5.64 8.34 5.68
C THR A 71 -4.20 8.10 5.20
N CYS A 72 -3.85 8.61 4.02
CA CYS A 72 -2.50 8.53 3.49
C CYS A 72 -1.51 9.31 4.37
N LYS A 73 -1.92 10.47 4.92
CA LYS A 73 -1.11 11.23 5.88
C LYS A 73 -0.83 10.46 7.17
N LEU A 74 -1.77 9.60 7.61
CA LEU A 74 -1.59 8.75 8.79
C LEU A 74 -0.68 7.56 8.52
N GLU A 75 -0.66 7.05 7.29
CA GLU A 75 0.17 5.90 6.88
C GLU A 75 1.57 6.30 6.42
N ALA A 76 1.80 7.57 6.05
CA ALA A 76 3.05 8.00 5.42
C ALA A 76 4.31 7.65 6.24
N ASP A 77 4.29 7.80 7.57
CA ASP A 77 5.41 7.39 8.45
C ASP A 77 5.66 5.87 8.40
N ASN A 78 4.62 5.07 8.19
CA ASN A 78 4.76 3.62 8.01
C ASN A 78 5.48 3.33 6.69
N ILE A 79 5.11 4.03 5.60
CA ILE A 79 5.75 3.86 4.29
C ILE A 79 7.23 4.27 4.33
N GLN A 80 7.54 5.40 4.97
CA GLN A 80 8.90 5.87 5.18
C GLN A 80 9.78 4.84 5.90
N ARG A 81 9.28 4.24 7.00
CA ARG A 81 10.03 3.19 7.70
C ARG A 81 10.29 1.96 6.84
N ILE A 82 9.35 1.61 5.95
CA ILE A 82 9.51 0.46 5.07
C ILE A 82 10.51 0.76 3.96
N SER A 83 10.54 1.99 3.42
CA SER A 83 11.49 2.39 2.37
C SER A 83 12.95 2.41 2.83
N GLU A 84 13.20 2.54 4.13
CA GLU A 84 14.55 2.42 4.70
C GLU A 84 15.14 1.00 4.58
N HIS A 85 14.29 -0.03 4.44
CA HIS A 85 14.71 -1.44 4.50
C HIS A 85 14.36 -2.25 3.24
N TYR A 86 13.36 -1.81 2.48
CA TYR A 86 12.84 -2.51 1.31
C TYR A 86 12.70 -1.58 0.12
N GLU A 87 12.60 -2.16 -1.09
CA GLU A 87 12.30 -1.38 -2.28
C GLU A 87 10.83 -0.91 -2.24
N VAL A 88 10.67 0.41 -2.21
CA VAL A 88 9.37 1.09 -2.17
C VAL A 88 9.32 2.07 -3.33
N LEU A 89 8.31 1.91 -4.19
CA LEU A 89 7.91 2.91 -5.17
C LEU A 89 6.54 3.45 -4.78
N THR A 90 6.41 4.76 -4.69
CA THR A 90 5.12 5.39 -4.42
C THR A 90 4.64 6.19 -5.62
N ILE A 91 3.32 6.31 -5.77
CA ILE A 91 2.66 7.04 -6.83
C ILE A 91 1.72 8.06 -6.18
N ALA A 92 2.06 9.34 -6.33
CA ALA A 92 1.23 10.46 -5.89
C ALA A 92 0.19 10.78 -6.97
N VAL A 93 -1.06 10.41 -6.72
CA VAL A 93 -2.15 10.54 -7.69
C VAL A 93 -2.82 11.90 -7.55
N LYS A 94 -2.95 12.65 -8.66
CA LYS A 94 -3.67 13.93 -8.74
C LYS A 94 -3.32 14.87 -7.56
N SER A 95 -2.02 14.99 -7.27
CA SER A 95 -1.51 15.66 -6.07
C SER A 95 -0.88 17.04 -6.32
N GLY A 96 -1.01 17.56 -7.56
CA GLY A 96 -0.46 18.84 -7.98
C GLY A 96 0.80 18.68 -8.83
N SER A 97 1.58 19.76 -8.94
CA SER A 97 2.87 19.74 -9.63
C SER A 97 3.94 19.02 -8.81
N ASP A 98 5.08 18.73 -9.44
CA ASP A 98 6.21 18.10 -8.77
C ASP A 98 6.72 18.93 -7.59
N GLU A 99 6.68 20.26 -7.69
CA GLU A 99 7.07 21.18 -6.62
C GLU A 99 6.16 21.04 -5.40
N VAL A 100 4.85 20.92 -5.61
CA VAL A 100 3.87 20.74 -4.52
C VAL A 100 4.15 19.43 -3.77
N ILE A 101 4.44 18.35 -4.51
CA ILE A 101 4.72 17.06 -3.89
C ILE A 101 6.08 17.07 -3.19
N LYS A 102 7.11 17.67 -3.81
CA LYS A 102 8.44 17.84 -3.19
C LYS A 102 8.35 18.63 -1.89
N GLN A 103 7.62 19.73 -1.87
CA GLN A 103 7.40 20.52 -0.66
C GLN A 103 6.71 19.68 0.42
N TYR A 104 5.67 18.93 0.06
CA TYR A 104 4.98 18.03 1.00
C TYR A 104 5.92 16.98 1.62
N LEU A 105 6.80 16.39 0.83
CA LEU A 105 7.79 15.43 1.31
C LEU A 105 8.82 16.09 2.23
N GLN A 106 9.33 17.26 1.84
CA GLN A 106 10.32 18.02 2.62
C GLN A 106 9.78 18.47 3.98
N GLU A 107 8.56 19.01 4.03
CA GLU A 107 7.91 19.45 5.28
C GLU A 107 7.73 18.30 6.29
N ARG A 108 7.69 17.07 5.79
CA ARG A 108 7.48 15.86 6.61
C ARG A 108 8.73 15.01 6.80
N GLY A 109 9.84 15.37 6.14
CA GLY A 109 11.09 14.61 6.20
C GLY A 109 11.00 13.23 5.54
N PHE A 110 10.24 13.11 4.45
CA PHE A 110 10.12 11.87 3.67
C PHE A 110 11.08 11.85 2.48
N ASP A 111 11.69 10.71 2.22
CA ASP A 111 12.68 10.51 1.14
C ASP A 111 12.43 9.27 0.26
N PHE A 112 11.31 8.58 0.43
CA PHE A 112 10.92 7.47 -0.43
C PHE A 112 10.71 7.89 -1.89
N ASN A 113 10.92 6.96 -2.82
CA ASN A 113 10.75 7.21 -4.26
C ASN A 113 9.29 7.56 -4.59
N VAL A 114 9.08 8.65 -5.34
CA VAL A 114 7.75 9.11 -5.75
C VAL A 114 7.70 9.37 -7.25
N LEU A 115 6.65 8.85 -7.86
CA LEU A 115 6.18 9.24 -9.19
C LEU A 115 4.94 10.14 -9.07
N ASN A 116 4.88 11.21 -9.87
CA ASN A 116 3.70 12.05 -9.97
C ASN A 116 2.73 11.56 -11.06
N ASP A 117 1.56 11.06 -10.66
CA ASP A 117 0.48 10.69 -11.58
C ASP A 117 -0.54 11.83 -11.65
N THR A 118 -0.14 12.92 -12.30
CA THR A 118 -0.90 14.17 -12.35
C THR A 118 -2.30 13.99 -12.95
N GLU A 119 -2.41 13.18 -14.01
CA GLU A 119 -3.69 12.93 -14.69
C GLU A 119 -4.46 11.72 -14.12
N GLY A 120 -3.81 10.91 -13.28
CA GLY A 120 -4.39 9.67 -12.76
C GLY A 120 -4.36 8.51 -13.76
N LYS A 121 -3.56 8.57 -14.83
CA LYS A 121 -3.52 7.54 -15.87
C LYS A 121 -3.00 6.21 -15.30
N ILE A 122 -1.94 6.27 -14.50
CA ILE A 122 -1.36 5.08 -13.88
C ILE A 122 -2.34 4.50 -12.86
N SER A 123 -2.94 5.34 -12.01
CA SER A 123 -3.96 4.89 -11.06
C SER A 123 -5.17 4.23 -11.75
N GLN A 124 -5.58 4.71 -12.93
CA GLN A 124 -6.65 4.11 -13.73
C GLN A 124 -6.25 2.76 -14.29
N GLU A 125 -5.02 2.61 -14.80
CA GLU A 125 -4.52 1.33 -15.28
C GLU A 125 -4.53 0.25 -14.19
N PHE A 126 -4.32 0.64 -12.93
CA PHE A 126 -4.37 -0.25 -11.77
C PHE A 126 -5.78 -0.41 -11.17
N ASN A 127 -6.80 0.23 -11.75
CA ASN A 127 -8.16 0.33 -11.21
C ASN A 127 -8.20 0.84 -9.75
N ILE A 128 -7.38 1.84 -9.42
CA ILE A 128 -7.35 2.42 -8.08
C ILE A 128 -8.58 3.30 -7.87
N THR A 129 -9.48 2.83 -7.02
CA THR A 129 -10.74 3.53 -6.67
C THR A 129 -10.71 4.12 -5.26
N ALA A 130 -9.73 3.75 -4.44
CA ALA A 130 -9.59 4.21 -3.05
C ALA A 130 -8.13 4.41 -2.67
N PHE A 131 -7.89 5.32 -1.72
CA PHE A 131 -6.56 5.62 -1.19
C PHE A 131 -6.53 5.47 0.33
N PRO A 132 -5.39 5.08 0.91
CA PRO A 132 -4.21 4.53 0.21
C PRO A 132 -4.48 3.14 -0.36
N THR A 133 -3.74 2.75 -1.40
CA THR A 133 -3.74 1.37 -1.91
C THR A 133 -2.30 0.90 -2.08
N THR A 134 -1.98 -0.26 -1.53
CA THR A 134 -0.63 -0.83 -1.53
C THR A 134 -0.63 -2.19 -2.23
N PHE A 135 0.29 -2.40 -3.16
CA PHE A 135 0.58 -3.69 -3.75
C PHE A 135 1.95 -4.17 -3.30
N ILE A 136 2.10 -5.47 -3.06
CA ILE A 136 3.38 -6.09 -2.71
C ILE A 136 3.65 -7.20 -3.71
N TYR A 137 4.77 -7.07 -4.41
CA TYR A 137 5.27 -8.00 -5.40
C TYR A 137 6.47 -8.77 -4.88
N ASP A 138 6.59 -10.03 -5.28
CA ASP A 138 7.79 -10.85 -5.02
C ASP A 138 8.97 -10.42 -5.92
N LYS A 139 10.11 -11.09 -5.75
CA LYS A 139 11.33 -10.88 -6.56
C LYS A 139 11.14 -11.11 -8.07
N ASN A 140 10.17 -11.92 -8.45
CA ASN A 140 9.80 -12.24 -9.84
C ASN A 140 8.70 -11.31 -10.38
N LYS A 141 8.30 -10.29 -9.61
CA LYS A 141 7.21 -9.35 -9.89
C LYS A 141 5.83 -10.00 -10.01
N ASN A 142 5.62 -11.14 -9.35
CA ASN A 142 4.29 -11.66 -9.11
C ASN A 142 3.64 -10.90 -7.95
N LEU A 143 2.38 -10.52 -8.12
CA LEU A 143 1.63 -9.87 -7.05
C LEU A 143 1.28 -10.88 -5.95
N LEU A 144 1.73 -10.63 -4.71
CA LEU A 144 1.41 -11.46 -3.55
C LEU A 144 0.31 -10.87 -2.68
N PHE A 145 0.35 -9.56 -2.43
CA PHE A 145 -0.61 -8.89 -1.56
C PHE A 145 -1.12 -7.58 -2.18
N SER A 146 -2.37 -7.26 -1.89
CA SER A 146 -2.99 -5.97 -2.21
C SER A 146 -3.82 -5.52 -1.02
N GLU A 147 -3.56 -4.31 -0.52
CA GLU A 147 -4.21 -3.72 0.64
C GLU A 147 -4.86 -2.40 0.25
N VAL A 148 -6.08 -2.16 0.72
CA VAL A 148 -6.82 -0.92 0.50
C VAL A 148 -7.14 -0.30 1.85
N GLY A 149 -6.67 0.92 2.07
CA GLY A 149 -6.78 1.62 3.34
C GLY A 149 -5.51 1.50 4.20
N TYR A 150 -5.58 2.03 5.41
CA TYR A 150 -4.46 2.11 6.33
C TYR A 150 -3.89 0.73 6.67
N THR A 151 -2.57 0.58 6.51
CA THR A 151 -1.80 -0.58 6.97
C THR A 151 -0.73 -0.15 7.97
N SER A 152 -0.55 -0.93 9.03
CA SER A 152 0.48 -0.64 10.04
C SER A 152 1.88 -0.97 9.51
N SER A 153 2.90 -0.26 10.03
CA SER A 153 4.31 -0.57 9.77
C SER A 153 4.59 -2.07 9.94
N PHE A 154 4.19 -2.66 11.07
CA PHE A 154 4.41 -4.08 11.36
C PHE A 154 3.76 -5.02 10.32
N GLY A 155 2.54 -4.71 9.89
CA GLY A 155 1.84 -5.48 8.87
C GLY A 155 2.54 -5.43 7.51
N LEU A 156 3.09 -4.27 7.13
CA LEU A 156 3.87 -4.11 5.92
C LEU A 156 5.20 -4.88 6.01
N TYR A 157 5.91 -4.77 7.14
CA TYR A 157 7.16 -5.51 7.38
C TYR A 157 6.99 -7.02 7.20
N LEU A 158 5.98 -7.62 7.82
CA LEU A 158 5.75 -9.06 7.71
C LEU A 158 5.47 -9.51 6.27
N ARG A 159 4.69 -8.72 5.52
CA ARG A 159 4.38 -9.04 4.11
C ARG A 159 5.60 -8.88 3.21
N MET A 160 6.39 -7.83 3.41
CA MET A 160 7.64 -7.62 2.66
C MET A 160 8.69 -8.69 2.98
N TRP A 161 8.79 -9.09 4.25
CA TRP A 161 9.62 -10.21 4.66
C TRP A 161 9.16 -11.52 3.97
N TRP A 162 7.86 -11.79 3.92
CA TRP A 162 7.32 -12.95 3.20
C TRP A 162 7.65 -12.89 1.70
N ALA A 163 7.50 -11.72 1.07
CA ALA A 163 7.78 -11.53 -0.36
C ALA A 163 9.27 -11.68 -0.75
N SER A 164 10.16 -11.74 0.24
CA SER A 164 11.59 -11.90 0.04
C SER A 164 12.03 -13.36 -0.17
N PHE A 165 11.16 -14.35 0.11
CA PHE A 165 11.42 -15.78 -0.12
C PHE A 165 11.00 -16.19 -1.53
#